data_AF-A0A1E1M3Q9-F1
#
_entry.id   AF-A0A1E1M3Q9-F1
#
_cell.length_a   1.000
_cell.length_b   1.000
_cell.length_c   1.000
_cell.angle_alpha   90.00
_cell.angle_beta   90.00
_cell.angle_gamma   90.00
#
_symmetry.space_group_name_H-M   'P 1'
#
loop_
_entity.id
_entity.type
_entity.pdbx_description
1 polymer ?
#
loop_
_entity_poly.entity_id
_entity_poly.type
_entity_poly.pdbx_seq_one_letter_code
_entity_poly.pdbx_strand_id
1 'polypeptide(L)'
;METTNPVKFSTEGVARIQLLGTFTRLNYQSCDSSRYFTTAERVLTARKVKKHSSNGLVPIITPISASPSLEINDSLSICAYLAQSYPEFNLWPRDQHLRVLARSATSGMQSGYSEIRNRYNTNFVASYNGIVPATFQSKNEIDRLLAVWNQSRIVTMERSKVLGEKDEGFLFGEFGIACAFFWHILWRFRKYGLQLDAASSEVLA
;
A
#
# COMPACT_ATOMS: atom_id res chain seq x y z
N MET A 1 22.89 -3.30 -4.90
CA MET A 1 21.97 -3.93 -3.93
C MET A 1 21.86 -5.40 -4.30
N GLU A 2 22.68 -6.20 -3.64
CA GLU A 2 22.74 -7.65 -3.81
C GLU A 2 21.40 -8.28 -3.42
N THR A 3 20.98 -9.22 -4.25
CA THR A 3 19.87 -10.19 -4.09
C THR A 3 19.05 -10.07 -2.79
N THR A 4 17.94 -9.34 -2.84
CA THR A 4 16.89 -9.44 -1.82
C THR A 4 16.23 -10.81 -1.93
N ASN A 5 16.66 -11.75 -1.09
CA ASN A 5 15.93 -12.99 -0.86
C ASN A 5 14.47 -12.65 -0.49
N PRO A 6 13.47 -13.34 -1.07
CA PRO A 6 12.07 -13.10 -0.73
C PRO A 6 11.87 -13.31 0.77
N VAL A 7 11.27 -12.33 1.44
CA VAL A 7 10.91 -12.41 2.86
C VAL A 7 9.98 -13.62 3.05
N LYS A 8 10.48 -14.65 3.74
CA LYS A 8 9.70 -15.82 4.12
C LYS A 8 8.93 -15.48 5.40
N PHE A 9 7.61 -15.38 5.31
CA PHE A 9 6.76 -15.28 6.49
C PHE A 9 6.63 -16.68 7.12
N SER A 10 7.21 -16.89 8.31
CA SER A 10 6.93 -18.08 9.12
C SER A 10 5.62 -17.86 9.88
N THR A 11 4.64 -18.73 9.67
CA THR A 11 3.32 -18.67 10.33
C THR A 11 3.24 -19.53 11.60
N GLU A 12 4.39 -19.83 12.21
CA GLU A 12 4.42 -20.57 13.47
C GLU A 12 4.23 -19.60 14.65
N GLY A 13 2.99 -19.49 15.13
CA GLY A 13 2.73 -19.11 16.53
C GLY A 13 1.71 -18.00 16.79
N VAL A 14 1.47 -17.05 15.88
CA VAL A 14 0.54 -15.92 16.14
C VAL A 14 -0.29 -15.63 14.89
N ALA A 15 -1.59 -15.93 14.99
CA ALA A 15 -2.63 -15.80 13.95
C ALA A 15 -2.33 -16.55 12.63
N ARG A 16 -3.13 -17.59 12.31
CA ARG A 16 -3.14 -18.23 10.99
C ARG A 16 -3.73 -17.27 9.94
N ILE A 17 -2.93 -16.31 9.48
CA ILE A 17 -3.28 -15.45 8.34
C ILE A 17 -2.91 -16.22 7.07
N GLN A 18 -3.89 -16.78 6.39
CA GLN A 18 -3.69 -17.40 5.07
C GLN A 18 -3.86 -16.33 3.99
N LEU A 19 -2.76 -15.93 3.34
CA LEU A 19 -2.83 -15.09 2.14
C LEU A 19 -3.45 -15.90 0.99
N LEU A 20 -4.76 -15.72 0.75
CA LEU A 20 -5.50 -16.41 -0.30
C LEU A 20 -5.08 -16.00 -1.72
N GLY A 21 -4.43 -14.84 -1.85
CA GLY A 21 -3.85 -14.31 -3.08
C GLY A 21 -3.64 -12.80 -3.01
N THR A 22 -2.78 -12.26 -3.87
CA THR A 22 -2.67 -10.81 -4.09
C THR A 22 -3.56 -10.44 -5.27
N PHE A 23 -4.51 -9.52 -5.09
CA PHE A 23 -5.28 -8.99 -6.22
C PHE A 23 -4.38 -8.11 -7.08
N THR A 24 -3.90 -8.68 -8.19
CA THR A 24 -3.40 -7.87 -9.30
C THR A 24 -4.57 -7.70 -10.26
N ARG A 25 -5.18 -6.51 -10.29
CA ARG A 25 -6.05 -6.16 -11.41
C ARG A 25 -5.16 -6.04 -12.63
N LEU A 26 -5.04 -7.12 -13.41
CA LEU A 26 -4.58 -7.03 -14.78
C LEU A 26 -5.69 -6.26 -15.52
N ASN A 27 -5.56 -4.94 -15.58
CA ASN A 27 -6.45 -4.15 -16.41
C ASN A 27 -6.06 -4.43 -17.87
N TYR A 28 -6.73 -5.39 -18.50
CA TYR A 28 -6.52 -5.75 -19.90
C TYR A 28 -6.84 -4.62 -20.88
N GLN A 29 -7.55 -3.57 -20.44
CA GLN A 29 -8.01 -2.50 -21.32
C GLN A 29 -6.97 -1.41 -21.60
N SER A 30 -5.97 -1.21 -20.73
CA SER A 30 -4.97 -0.13 -20.91
C SER A 30 -3.58 -0.62 -21.31
N CYS A 31 -3.33 -1.92 -21.23
CA CYS A 31 -2.10 -2.56 -21.70
C CYS A 31 -2.43 -3.97 -22.16
N ASP A 32 -1.94 -4.35 -23.35
CA ASP A 32 -1.80 -5.75 -23.74
C ASP A 32 -0.78 -6.42 -22.80
N SER A 33 -1.25 -6.70 -21.59
CA SER A 33 -0.47 -7.15 -20.45
C SER A 33 0.12 -8.55 -20.69
N SER A 34 -0.45 -9.30 -21.64
CA SER A 34 0.07 -10.59 -22.09
C SER A 34 1.42 -10.49 -22.81
N ARG A 35 1.74 -9.31 -23.40
CA ARG A 35 3.06 -9.07 -24.04
C ARG A 35 4.18 -8.83 -23.05
N TYR A 36 3.87 -8.43 -21.81
CA TYR A 36 4.87 -7.92 -20.87
C TYR A 36 4.96 -8.70 -19.55
N PHE A 37 4.04 -9.62 -19.26
CA PHE A 37 4.00 -10.32 -17.97
C PHE A 37 3.91 -11.84 -18.12
N THR A 38 4.73 -12.56 -17.36
CA THR A 38 4.58 -14.01 -17.09
C THR A 38 4.02 -14.18 -15.68
N THR A 39 2.91 -14.89 -15.52
CA THR A 39 2.23 -15.09 -14.23
C THR A 39 2.58 -16.44 -13.60
N ALA A 40 2.70 -16.48 -12.27
CA ALA A 40 2.79 -17.74 -11.50
C ALA A 40 1.43 -18.48 -11.41
N GLU A 41 1.49 -19.80 -11.22
CA GLU A 41 0.48 -20.82 -11.58
C GLU A 41 -0.92 -20.76 -10.90
N ARG A 42 -1.16 -19.91 -9.90
CA ARG A 42 -2.48 -19.87 -9.21
C ARG A 42 -3.25 -18.58 -9.48
N VAL A 43 -3.93 -18.56 -10.63
CA VAL A 43 -4.94 -17.54 -10.96
C VAL A 43 -6.31 -17.97 -10.43
N LEU A 44 -6.88 -17.20 -9.50
CA LEU A 44 -8.28 -17.35 -9.09
C LEU A 44 -9.18 -16.55 -10.04
N THR A 45 -10.12 -17.21 -10.69
CA THR A 45 -11.12 -16.53 -11.53
C THR A 45 -12.14 -15.80 -10.66
N ALA A 46 -12.77 -14.74 -11.18
CA ALA A 46 -13.82 -13.99 -10.45
C ALA A 46 -14.94 -14.89 -9.91
N ARG A 47 -15.30 -15.95 -10.66
CA ARG A 47 -16.28 -16.96 -10.22
C ARG A 47 -15.80 -17.75 -8.99
N LYS A 48 -14.49 -18.02 -8.89
CA LYS A 48 -13.89 -18.70 -7.72
C LYS A 48 -13.75 -17.76 -6.52
N VAL A 49 -13.54 -16.45 -6.73
CA VAL A 49 -13.47 -15.44 -5.66
C VAL A 49 -14.79 -15.36 -4.89
N LYS A 50 -15.95 -15.51 -5.55
CA LYS A 50 -17.26 -15.54 -4.89
C LYS A 50 -17.44 -16.66 -3.85
N LYS A 51 -16.57 -17.67 -3.84
CA LYS A 51 -16.56 -18.70 -2.78
C LYS A 51 -15.96 -18.19 -1.47
N HIS A 52 -15.22 -17.09 -1.51
CA HIS A 52 -14.47 -16.52 -0.38
C HIS A 52 -14.88 -15.09 -0.05
N SER A 53 -15.52 -14.38 -0.98
CA SER A 53 -15.99 -13.01 -0.81
C SER A 53 -17.42 -12.91 -1.31
N SER A 54 -18.35 -12.58 -0.41
CA SER A 54 -19.77 -12.45 -0.74
C SER A 54 -20.03 -11.42 -1.85
N ASN A 55 -19.28 -10.31 -1.87
CA ASN A 55 -19.38 -9.27 -2.89
C ASN A 55 -18.50 -9.52 -4.14
N GLY A 56 -17.65 -10.56 -4.11
CA GLY A 56 -16.73 -10.91 -5.20
C GLY A 56 -15.53 -9.97 -5.36
N LEU A 57 -15.32 -9.06 -4.40
CA LEU A 57 -14.19 -8.13 -4.34
C LEU A 57 -13.18 -8.58 -3.28
N VAL A 58 -11.97 -8.05 -3.41
CA VAL A 58 -10.82 -8.31 -2.52
C VAL A 58 -10.04 -7.00 -2.34
N PRO A 59 -9.30 -6.82 -1.23
CA PRO A 59 -9.08 -7.76 -0.13
C PRO A 59 -10.30 -7.93 0.80
N ILE A 60 -10.36 -9.09 1.45
CA ILE A 60 -11.35 -9.45 2.48
C ILE A 60 -10.64 -10.17 3.64
N ILE A 61 -11.06 -9.91 4.88
CA ILE A 61 -10.68 -10.72 6.05
C ILE A 61 -11.92 -11.23 6.78
N THR A 62 -11.79 -12.43 7.36
CA THR A 62 -12.81 -13.03 8.24
C THR A 62 -12.16 -13.31 9.59
N PRO A 63 -12.32 -12.42 10.59
CA PRO A 63 -11.71 -12.62 11.89
C PRO A 63 -12.37 -13.77 12.65
N ILE A 64 -11.58 -14.79 12.95
CA ILE A 64 -12.04 -16.00 13.67
C ILE A 64 -12.55 -15.65 15.09
N SER A 65 -11.98 -14.62 15.72
CA SER A 65 -12.24 -14.25 17.11
C SER A 65 -13.52 -13.42 17.33
N ALA A 66 -14.03 -12.72 16.30
CA ALA A 66 -15.19 -11.83 16.45
C ALA A 66 -16.51 -12.52 16.08
N SER A 67 -16.53 -13.19 14.93
CA SER A 67 -17.61 -14.08 14.49
C SER A 67 -17.16 -14.79 13.21
N PRO A 68 -17.40 -16.10 13.05
CA PRO A 68 -17.05 -16.82 11.82
C PRO A 68 -17.80 -16.29 10.57
N SER A 69 -18.83 -15.46 10.74
CA SER A 69 -19.59 -14.85 9.64
C SER A 69 -19.26 -13.39 9.35
N LEU A 70 -18.38 -12.75 10.13
CA LEU A 70 -18.03 -11.35 9.90
C LEU A 70 -17.06 -11.24 8.71
N GLU A 71 -17.53 -10.65 7.61
CA GLU A 71 -16.71 -10.35 6.44
C GLU A 71 -16.36 -8.86 6.41
N ILE A 72 -15.07 -8.54 6.51
CA ILE A 72 -14.59 -7.15 6.45
C ILE A 72 -13.95 -6.94 5.08
N ASN A 73 -14.61 -6.12 4.26
CA ASN A 73 -14.17 -5.67 2.95
C ASN A 73 -13.69 -4.21 3.03
N ASP A 74 -12.91 -3.78 2.03
CA ASP A 74 -12.17 -2.50 1.98
C ASP A 74 -10.87 -2.47 2.82
N SER A 75 -9.79 -2.00 2.19
CA SER A 75 -8.44 -2.00 2.79
C SER A 75 -8.35 -1.11 4.02
N LEU A 76 -9.08 0.02 4.05
CA LEU A 76 -9.05 0.96 5.17
C LEU A 76 -9.88 0.42 6.33
N SER A 77 -11.04 -0.18 6.06
CA SER A 77 -11.85 -0.88 7.05
C SER A 77 -11.09 -2.05 7.71
N ILE A 78 -10.36 -2.83 6.91
CA ILE A 78 -9.45 -3.89 7.40
C ILE A 78 -8.40 -3.31 8.35
N CYS A 79 -7.74 -2.22 7.94
CA CYS A 79 -6.74 -1.57 8.77
C CYS A 79 -7.33 -0.97 10.07
N ALA A 80 -8.54 -0.41 10.01
CA ALA A 80 -9.23 0.10 11.18
C ALA A 80 -9.57 -1.01 12.18
N TYR A 81 -10.07 -2.14 11.68
CA TYR A 81 -10.34 -3.33 12.49
C TYR A 81 -9.07 -3.86 13.16
N LEU A 82 -7.96 -3.96 12.42
CA LEU A 82 -6.68 -4.43 12.97
C LEU A 82 -6.15 -3.47 14.04
N ALA A 83 -6.21 -2.16 13.79
CA ALA A 83 -5.76 -1.15 14.76
C ALA A 83 -6.60 -1.15 16.04
N GLN A 84 -7.90 -1.46 15.94
CA GLN A 84 -8.78 -1.57 17.11
C GLN A 84 -8.59 -2.89 17.86
N SER A 85 -8.41 -3.99 17.13
CA SER A 85 -8.33 -5.34 17.70
C SER A 85 -6.97 -5.63 18.33
N TYR A 86 -5.91 -4.98 17.85
CA TYR A 86 -4.54 -5.18 18.32
C TYR A 86 -3.84 -3.84 18.63
N PRO A 87 -4.31 -3.11 19.65
CA PRO A 87 -3.75 -1.81 20.02
C PRO A 87 -2.26 -1.86 20.39
N GLU A 88 -1.76 -3.01 20.83
CA GLU A 88 -0.36 -3.25 21.20
C GLU A 88 0.62 -3.02 20.03
N PHE A 89 0.19 -3.19 18.78
CA PHE A 89 1.04 -2.99 17.60
C PHE A 89 1.18 -1.53 17.18
N ASN A 90 0.47 -0.58 17.83
CA ASN A 90 0.59 0.85 17.56
C ASN A 90 0.56 1.20 16.05
N LEU A 91 -0.39 0.62 15.30
CA LEU A 91 -0.47 0.76 13.84
C LEU A 91 -0.72 2.19 13.33
N TRP A 92 -1.04 3.10 14.26
CA TRP A 92 -1.10 4.55 14.08
C TRP A 92 -0.15 5.24 15.07
N PRO A 93 0.37 6.44 14.75
CA PRO A 93 1.16 7.22 15.69
C PRO A 93 0.46 7.42 17.05
N ARG A 94 1.25 7.41 18.13
CA ARG A 94 0.75 7.64 19.51
C ARG A 94 0.37 9.09 19.73
N ASP A 95 1.18 10.02 19.23
CA ASP A 95 0.84 11.45 19.24
C ASP A 95 -0.43 11.72 18.41
N GLN A 96 -1.35 12.48 19.01
CA GLN A 96 -2.66 12.76 18.41
C GLN A 96 -2.53 13.55 17.11
N HIS A 97 -1.60 14.50 17.03
CA HIS A 97 -1.42 15.34 15.85
C HIS A 97 -0.90 14.50 14.67
N LEU A 98 0.16 13.69 14.90
CA LEU A 98 0.67 12.75 13.90
C LEU A 98 -0.38 11.71 13.49
N ARG A 99 -1.20 11.23 14.43
CA ARG A 99 -2.28 10.28 14.12
C ARG A 99 -3.33 10.86 13.19
N VAL A 100 -3.72 12.12 13.39
CA VAL A 100 -4.70 12.80 12.53
C VAL A 100 -4.13 12.98 11.12
N LEU A 101 -2.87 13.43 11.02
CA LEU A 101 -2.19 13.58 9.74
C LEU A 101 -2.03 12.25 9.00
N ALA A 102 -1.62 11.19 9.71
CA ALA A 102 -1.50 9.85 9.16
C ALA A 102 -2.81 9.32 8.58
N ARG A 103 -3.92 9.52 9.29
CA ARG A 103 -5.26 9.14 8.80
C ARG A 103 -5.68 9.97 7.58
N SER A 104 -5.41 11.27 7.58
CA SER A 104 -5.72 12.16 6.47
C SER A 104 -4.94 11.77 5.19
N ALA A 105 -3.62 11.57 5.31
CA ALA A 105 -2.78 11.11 4.22
C ALA A 105 -3.22 9.74 3.68
N THR A 106 -3.55 8.79 4.58
CA THR A 106 -4.06 7.46 4.21
C THR A 106 -5.38 7.56 3.43
N SER A 107 -6.33 8.38 3.91
CA SER A 107 -7.62 8.59 3.24
C SER A 107 -7.46 9.25 1.87
N GLY A 108 -6.58 10.25 1.76
CA GLY A 108 -6.22 10.88 0.49
C GLY A 108 -5.62 9.90 -0.50
N MET A 109 -4.77 8.96 -0.04
CA MET A 109 -4.24 7.88 -0.87
C MET A 109 -5.32 6.91 -1.35
N GLN A 110 -6.22 6.50 -0.45
CA GLN A 110 -7.29 5.56 -0.75
C GLN A 110 -8.30 6.11 -1.76
N SER A 111 -8.64 7.39 -1.64
CA SER A 111 -9.66 8.05 -2.47
C SER A 111 -9.11 8.76 -3.72
N GLY A 112 -7.81 9.07 -3.75
CA GLY A 112 -7.17 9.85 -4.82
C GLY A 112 -6.31 9.06 -5.80
N TYR A 113 -5.53 9.81 -6.58
CA TYR A 113 -4.47 9.35 -7.48
C TYR A 113 -4.94 8.34 -8.54
N SER A 114 -6.12 8.57 -9.12
CA SER A 114 -6.77 7.62 -10.02
C SER A 114 -5.99 7.41 -11.31
N GLU A 115 -5.36 8.46 -11.86
CA GLU A 115 -4.56 8.34 -13.08
C GLU A 115 -3.33 7.45 -12.83
N ILE A 116 -2.57 7.72 -11.77
CA ILE A 116 -1.40 6.89 -11.42
C ILE A 116 -1.84 5.44 -11.13
N ARG A 117 -2.94 5.26 -10.40
CA ARG A 117 -3.46 3.93 -10.01
C ARG A 117 -3.93 3.09 -11.20
N ASN A 118 -4.50 3.72 -12.22
CA ASN A 118 -5.02 3.01 -13.40
C ASN A 118 -3.98 2.86 -14.51
N ARG A 119 -3.07 3.82 -14.65
CA ARG A 119 -2.05 3.84 -15.69
C ARG A 119 -0.84 2.99 -15.33
N TYR A 120 -0.39 3.06 -14.08
CA TYR A 120 0.78 2.32 -13.57
C TYR A 120 0.33 1.20 -12.64
N ASN A 121 -0.26 0.15 -13.20
CA ASN A 121 -0.83 -0.94 -12.42
C ASN A 121 0.23 -1.64 -11.53
N THR A 122 -0.11 -1.86 -10.26
CA THR A 122 0.78 -2.57 -9.34
C THR A 122 0.73 -4.06 -9.63
N ASN A 123 1.88 -4.65 -9.98
CA ASN A 123 2.07 -6.10 -10.02
C ASN A 123 3.42 -6.40 -9.34
N PHE A 124 3.38 -7.17 -8.26
CA PHE A 124 4.56 -7.51 -7.46
C PHE A 124 5.29 -8.76 -7.96
N VAL A 125 4.65 -9.55 -8.84
CA VAL A 125 5.17 -10.85 -9.31
C VAL A 125 5.82 -10.73 -10.67
N ALA A 126 5.20 -10.01 -11.60
CA ALA A 126 5.64 -9.94 -12.98
C ALA A 126 6.50 -8.69 -13.24
N SER A 127 7.61 -8.84 -13.94
CA SER A 127 8.48 -7.73 -14.38
C SER A 127 7.83 -6.95 -15.53
N TYR A 128 8.09 -5.64 -15.62
CA TYR A 128 7.66 -4.80 -16.74
C TYR A 128 8.88 -4.17 -17.38
N ASN A 129 8.98 -4.27 -18.71
CA ASN A 129 10.19 -3.89 -19.46
C ASN A 129 9.94 -2.74 -20.45
N GLY A 130 8.70 -2.23 -20.52
CA GLY A 130 8.32 -1.16 -21.45
C GLY A 130 8.46 0.24 -20.84
N ILE A 131 8.20 1.26 -21.65
CA ILE A 131 8.03 2.65 -21.18
C ILE A 131 6.54 2.96 -21.21
N VAL A 132 5.96 3.35 -20.07
CA VAL A 132 4.60 3.90 -20.01
C VAL A 132 4.70 5.43 -20.07
N PRO A 133 4.21 6.08 -21.14
CA PRO A 133 4.33 7.54 -21.27
C PRO A 133 3.56 8.27 -20.17
N ALA A 134 4.17 9.28 -19.56
CA ALA A 134 3.51 10.13 -18.58
C ALA A 134 2.50 11.07 -19.24
N THR A 135 1.30 11.16 -18.66
CA THR A 135 0.28 12.16 -18.98
C THR A 135 0.45 13.40 -18.10
N PHE A 136 -0.09 14.54 -18.52
CA PHE A 136 -0.14 15.75 -17.70
C PHE A 136 -0.81 15.48 -16.34
N GLN A 137 -1.91 14.73 -16.33
CA GLN A 137 -2.60 14.36 -15.09
C GLN A 137 -1.71 13.47 -14.20
N SER A 138 -1.00 12.49 -14.76
CA SER A 138 -0.13 11.64 -13.97
C SER A 138 1.03 12.41 -13.33
N LYS A 139 1.59 13.41 -14.02
CA LYS A 139 2.62 14.30 -13.46
C LYS A 139 2.08 15.13 -12.30
N ASN A 140 0.92 15.77 -12.48
CA ASN A 140 0.28 16.55 -11.41
C ASN A 140 -0.05 15.69 -10.18
N GLU A 141 -0.48 14.45 -10.38
CA GLU A 141 -0.74 13.52 -9.27
C GLU A 141 0.56 13.10 -8.58
N ILE A 142 1.66 12.90 -9.32
CA ILE A 142 2.99 12.59 -8.77
C ILE A 142 3.48 13.77 -7.92
N ASP A 143 3.38 14.99 -8.43
CA ASP A 143 3.84 16.19 -7.72
C ASP A 143 3.06 16.39 -6.40
N ARG A 144 1.74 16.21 -6.43
CA ARG A 144 0.90 16.28 -5.23
C ARG A 144 1.26 15.20 -4.21
N LEU A 145 1.52 13.98 -4.69
CA LEU A 145 1.93 12.88 -3.83
C LEU A 145 3.26 13.19 -3.12
N LEU A 146 4.26 13.64 -3.88
CA LEU A 146 5.59 13.98 -3.35
C LEU A 146 5.49 15.14 -2.36
N ALA A 147 4.64 16.13 -2.62
CA ALA A 147 4.36 17.22 -1.67
C ALA A 147 3.74 16.71 -0.36
N VAL A 148 2.74 15.82 -0.42
CA VAL A 148 2.13 15.21 0.77
C VAL A 148 3.16 14.40 1.56
N TRP A 149 3.98 13.60 0.86
CA TRP A 149 5.04 12.82 1.50
C TRP A 149 6.04 13.73 2.22
N ASN A 150 6.58 14.72 1.51
CA ASN A 150 7.56 15.65 2.06
C ASN A 150 7.01 16.41 3.28
N GLN A 151 5.80 16.96 3.17
CA GLN A 151 5.19 17.68 4.28
C GLN A 151 4.95 16.77 5.50
N SER A 152 4.52 15.52 5.27
CA SER A 152 4.32 14.55 6.35
C SER A 152 5.64 14.24 7.05
N ARG A 153 6.71 13.99 6.30
CA ARG A 153 8.05 13.72 6.84
C ARG A 153 8.63 14.88 7.64
N ILE A 154 8.53 16.12 7.13
CA ILE A 154 8.98 17.32 7.84
C ILE A 154 8.28 17.44 9.19
N VAL A 155 6.94 17.39 9.19
CA VAL A 155 6.14 17.52 10.42
C VAL A 155 6.43 16.39 11.39
N THR A 156 6.58 15.16 10.90
CA THR A 156 6.92 14.00 11.72
C THR A 156 8.29 14.18 12.38
N MET A 157 9.33 14.54 11.63
CA MET A 157 10.68 14.73 12.20
C MET A 157 10.69 15.81 13.29
N GLU A 158 10.06 16.96 13.03
CA GLU A 158 9.97 18.06 13.99
C GLU A 158 9.22 17.62 15.25
N ARG A 159 8.09 16.93 15.07
CA ARG A 159 7.25 16.49 16.18
C ARG A 159 7.91 15.37 17.00
N SER A 160 8.52 14.38 16.35
CA SER A 160 9.24 13.29 17.03
C SER A 160 10.42 13.81 17.83
N LYS A 161 11.16 14.82 17.34
CA LYS A 161 12.22 15.50 18.11
C LYS A 161 11.68 16.16 19.39
N VAL A 162 10.55 16.85 19.31
CA VAL A 162 9.91 17.49 20.47
C VAL A 162 9.42 16.46 21.49
N LEU A 163 8.88 15.33 21.01
CA LEU A 163 8.35 14.27 21.87
C LEU A 163 9.43 13.32 22.42
N GLY A 164 10.66 13.38 21.89
CA GLY A 164 11.70 12.40 22.18
C GLY A 164 11.36 10.99 21.67
N GLU A 165 10.48 10.89 20.66
CA GLU A 165 10.08 9.63 20.04
C GLU A 165 11.12 9.20 18.98
N LYS A 166 11.26 7.89 18.81
CA LYS A 166 12.12 7.31 17.79
C LYS A 166 11.53 7.58 16.40
N ASP A 167 12.36 8.07 15.47
CA ASP A 167 12.02 8.14 14.05
C ASP A 167 12.87 7.10 13.31
N GLU A 168 12.21 6.10 12.73
CA GLU A 168 12.82 5.04 11.93
C GLU A 168 12.85 5.37 10.43
N GLY A 169 12.51 6.61 10.06
CA GLY A 169 12.51 7.07 8.67
C GLY A 169 11.25 6.71 7.90
N PHE A 170 10.24 6.14 8.56
CA PHE A 170 8.95 5.89 7.93
C PHE A 170 8.09 7.15 7.85
N LEU A 171 7.04 7.13 7.02
CA LEU A 171 6.23 8.32 6.71
C LEU A 171 5.75 9.10 7.96
N PHE A 172 5.43 8.39 9.05
CA PHE A 172 5.06 8.98 10.33
C PHE A 172 5.89 8.44 11.51
N GLY A 173 7.18 8.19 11.29
CA GLY A 173 8.15 7.82 12.32
C GLY A 173 8.45 6.33 12.29
N GLU A 174 7.44 5.51 12.60
CA GLU A 174 7.54 4.05 12.58
C GLU A 174 6.67 3.45 11.45
N PHE A 175 6.87 2.17 11.15
CA PHE A 175 6.04 1.46 10.19
C PHE A 175 4.60 1.34 10.71
N GLY A 176 3.64 1.76 9.89
CA GLY A 176 2.22 1.70 10.24
C GLY A 176 1.31 1.71 9.02
N ILE A 177 0.01 1.90 9.26
CA ILE A 177 -1.02 1.83 8.21
C ILE A 177 -0.74 2.84 7.09
N ALA A 178 -0.33 4.06 7.43
CA ALA A 178 0.01 5.07 6.43
C ALA A 178 1.13 4.58 5.48
N CYS A 179 2.19 3.96 6.00
CA CYS A 179 3.26 3.39 5.17
C CYS A 179 2.75 2.26 4.27
N ALA A 180 1.89 1.38 4.81
CA ALA A 180 1.29 0.30 4.03
C ALA A 180 0.45 0.83 2.86
N PHE A 181 -0.28 1.93 3.05
CA PHE A 181 -1.07 2.57 1.99
C PHE A 181 -0.21 3.25 0.93
N PHE A 182 0.98 3.74 1.25
CA PHE A 182 1.85 4.34 0.24
C PHE A 182 2.81 3.33 -0.42
N TRP A 183 3.01 2.14 0.16
CA TRP A 183 3.94 1.12 -0.34
C TRP A 183 3.75 0.80 -1.83
N HIS A 184 2.50 0.62 -2.26
CA HIS A 184 2.20 0.26 -3.64
C HIS A 184 2.50 1.39 -4.63
N ILE A 185 2.55 2.65 -4.16
CA ILE A 185 2.97 3.80 -4.96
C ILE A 185 4.47 3.81 -5.11
N LEU A 186 5.23 3.62 -4.02
CA LEU A 186 6.69 3.49 -4.07
C LEU A 186 7.12 2.37 -5.02
N TRP A 187 6.40 1.24 -4.99
CA TRP A 187 6.60 0.16 -5.94
C TRP A 187 6.41 0.60 -7.40
N ARG A 188 5.43 1.46 -7.69
CA ARG A 188 5.21 2.00 -9.04
C ARG A 188 6.36 2.91 -9.47
N PHE A 189 6.85 3.79 -8.59
CA PHE A 189 8.03 4.62 -8.89
C PHE A 189 9.20 3.77 -9.33
N ARG A 190 9.53 2.74 -8.52
CA ARG A 190 10.61 1.81 -8.83
C ARG A 190 10.37 1.04 -10.14
N LYS A 191 9.16 0.50 -10.32
CA LYS A 191 8.86 -0.41 -11.43
C LYS A 191 8.73 0.30 -12.78
N TYR A 192 8.14 1.48 -12.80
CA TYR A 192 7.87 2.23 -14.02
C TYR A 192 8.91 3.33 -14.30
N GLY A 193 9.90 3.49 -13.42
CA GLY A 193 10.90 4.56 -13.54
C GLY A 193 10.25 5.94 -13.55
N LEU A 194 9.21 6.13 -12.72
CA LEU A 194 8.51 7.42 -12.66
C LEU A 194 9.47 8.49 -12.17
N GLN A 195 9.40 9.66 -12.79
CA GLN A 195 10.28 10.76 -12.44
C GLN A 195 9.97 11.29 -11.04
N LEU A 196 11.04 11.57 -10.30
CA LEU A 196 11.04 12.06 -8.92
C LEU A 196 11.55 13.51 -8.88
N ASP A 197 11.39 14.26 -9.97
CA ASP A 197 12.01 15.58 -10.12
C ASP A 197 11.52 16.59 -9.06
N ALA A 198 10.31 16.40 -8.55
CA ALA A 198 9.72 17.18 -7.46
C ALA A 198 9.98 16.59 -6.06
N ALA A 199 10.75 15.50 -5.94
CA ALA A 199 11.06 14.88 -4.66
C ALA A 199 12.10 15.71 -3.92
N SER A 200 11.85 15.98 -2.64
CA SER A 200 12.86 16.57 -1.76
C SER A 200 13.96 15.55 -1.45
N SER A 201 15.10 16.03 -0.95
CA SER A 201 16.17 15.15 -0.44
C SER A 201 15.67 14.20 0.64
N GLU A 202 14.68 14.61 1.44
CA GLU A 202 14.04 13.77 2.45
C GLU A 202 13.18 12.65 1.82
N VAL A 203 12.54 12.89 0.68
CA VAL A 203 11.76 11.86 -0.03
C VAL A 203 12.67 10.83 -0.69
N LEU A 204 13.90 11.23 -1.04
CA LEU A 204 14.89 10.40 -1.73
C LEU A 204 15.84 9.64 -0.80
N ALA A 205 15.91 10.04 0.48
CA ALA A 205 16.72 9.39 1.52
C ALA A 205 16.13 8.04 1.95
#